data_AF-A0A6F9CWK5-F1
#
_entry.id   AF-A0A6F9CWK5-F1
#
_cell.length_a   1.000
_cell.length_b   1.000
_cell.length_c   1.000
_cell.angle_alpha   90.00
_cell.angle_beta   90.00
_cell.angle_gamma   90.00
#
_symmetry.space_group_name_H-M   'P 1'
#
loop_
_entity.id
_entity.type
_entity.pdbx_description
1 polymer ?
#
loop_
_entity_poly.entity_id
_entity_poly.type
_entity_poly.pdbx_seq_one_letter_code
_entity_poly.pdbx_strand_id
1 'polypeptide(L)'
;FNEKADAVVPCFKTLVQANMRNKKIFKESIMHMQAKGTTDYKSGFQFAFEQLLNDTGAPRAGCNKMIMMFTDGGEDRAQDIFEKYNWPNKTIRVFTFSVGQHNYDVTPLQWIACANKGFYYEIPSIGAIRINTQEYLDVLGRPMVLAGPKAKQVQWTNVYQDALGLGLVITGTMPVFNLTADANSQ
;
A
#
# COMPACT_ATOMS: atom_id res chain seq x y z
N PHE A 1 8.43 -1.97 13.18
CA PHE A 1 8.04 -2.90 14.25
C PHE A 1 9.18 -2.97 15.25
N ASN A 2 8.85 -3.02 16.54
CA ASN A 2 9.82 -2.97 17.62
C ASN A 2 9.92 -4.31 18.35
N GLU A 3 10.92 -5.13 18.05
CA GLU A 3 11.16 -6.47 18.65
C GLU A 3 10.01 -7.50 18.50
N LYS A 4 8.75 -7.07 18.35
CA LYS A 4 7.53 -7.83 18.10
C LYS A 4 6.61 -7.03 17.17
N ALA A 5 5.76 -7.76 16.45
CA ALA A 5 4.80 -7.18 15.54
C ALA A 5 3.38 -7.34 16.08
N ASP A 6 2.79 -6.22 16.52
CA ASP A 6 1.43 -6.16 17.06
C ASP A 6 0.53 -5.24 16.24
N ALA A 7 -0.77 -5.52 16.24
CA ALA A 7 -1.76 -4.66 15.60
C ALA A 7 -1.94 -3.35 16.39
N VAL A 8 -1.89 -2.22 15.69
CA VAL A 8 -2.06 -0.87 16.26
C VAL A 8 -3.41 -0.70 16.96
N VAL A 9 -4.44 -1.35 16.42
CA VAL A 9 -5.78 -1.39 17.00
C VAL A 9 -5.99 -2.80 17.58
N PRO A 10 -5.94 -2.98 18.91
CA PRO A 10 -5.98 -4.32 19.52
C PRO A 10 -7.25 -5.13 19.20
N CYS A 11 -8.36 -4.45 18.92
CA CYS A 11 -9.62 -5.12 18.58
C CYS A 11 -9.68 -5.60 17.11
N PHE A 12 -8.81 -5.09 16.23
CA PHE A 12 -8.73 -5.54 14.84
C PHE A 12 -7.67 -6.63 14.70
N LYS A 13 -8.07 -7.87 14.99
CA LYS A 13 -7.20 -9.05 14.87
C LYS A 13 -6.93 -9.47 13.42
N THR A 14 -7.72 -8.97 12.47
CA THR A 14 -7.70 -9.31 11.05
C THR A 14 -7.97 -8.07 10.21
N LEU A 15 -7.86 -8.19 8.88
CA LEU A 15 -8.22 -7.12 7.96
C LEU A 15 -9.72 -6.80 8.05
N VAL A 16 -10.04 -5.52 8.26
CA VAL A 16 -11.41 -5.03 8.36
C VAL A 16 -11.76 -4.10 7.19
N GLN A 17 -13.04 -3.99 6.88
CA GLN A 17 -13.50 -3.05 5.84
C GLN A 17 -13.15 -1.61 6.21
N ALA A 18 -12.55 -0.87 5.28
CA ALA A 18 -12.11 0.52 5.48
C ALA A 18 -13.26 1.56 5.36
N ASN A 19 -14.35 1.35 6.10
CA ASN A 19 -15.45 2.32 6.20
C ASN A 19 -15.05 3.56 7.03
N MET A 20 -15.90 4.60 7.05
CA MET A 20 -15.60 5.83 7.78
C MET A 20 -15.32 5.61 9.28
N ARG A 21 -16.05 4.69 9.93
CA ARG A 21 -15.89 4.38 11.36
C ARG A 21 -14.56 3.69 11.65
N ASN A 22 -14.23 2.64 10.91
CA ASN A 22 -13.00 1.87 11.11
C ASN A 22 -11.76 2.71 10.80
N LYS A 23 -11.80 3.55 9.74
CA LYS A 23 -10.72 4.49 9.44
C LYS A 23 -10.53 5.54 10.54
N LYS A 24 -11.62 6.02 11.16
CA LYS A 24 -11.54 6.96 12.29
C LYS A 24 -10.84 6.32 13.48
N ILE A 25 -11.22 5.10 13.86
CA ILE A 25 -10.57 4.34 14.96
C ILE A 25 -9.08 4.16 14.67
N PHE A 26 -8.72 3.72 13.46
CA PHE A 26 -7.30 3.59 13.07
C PHE A 26 -6.53 4.91 13.19
N LYS A 27 -7.11 6.01 12.70
CA LYS A 27 -6.48 7.33 12.77
C LYS A 27 -6.23 7.74 14.22
N GLU A 28 -7.20 7.52 15.10
CA GLU A 28 -7.07 7.82 16.53
C GLU A 28 -5.97 6.97 17.19
N SER A 29 -5.92 5.66 16.92
CA SER A 29 -4.87 4.79 17.49
C SER A 29 -3.47 5.11 16.98
N ILE A 30 -3.31 5.47 15.69
CA ILE A 30 -2.02 5.87 15.12
C ILE A 30 -1.46 7.12 15.83
N MET A 31 -2.31 8.09 16.19
CA MET A 31 -1.87 9.31 16.89
C MET A 31 -1.28 9.05 18.28
N HIS A 32 -1.59 7.90 18.89
CA HIS A 32 -1.09 7.52 20.21
C HIS A 32 0.08 6.54 20.15
N MET A 33 0.56 6.20 18.95
CA MET A 33 1.69 5.28 18.77
C MET A 33 2.99 5.93 19.27
N GLN A 34 3.77 5.18 20.04
CA GLN A 34 5.09 5.60 20.52
C GLN A 34 6.18 4.71 19.94
N ALA A 35 7.23 5.32 19.40
CA ALA A 35 8.41 4.61 18.93
C ALA A 35 9.30 4.23 20.13
N LYS A 36 9.58 2.94 20.30
CA LYS A 36 10.48 2.41 21.33
C LYS A 36 11.01 1.04 20.88
N GLY A 37 12.25 0.70 21.20
CA GLY A 37 12.83 -0.62 20.92
C GLY A 37 13.65 -0.66 19.62
N THR A 38 14.09 -1.86 19.24
CA THR A 38 14.92 -2.09 18.04
C THR A 38 14.08 -2.53 16.84
N THR A 39 14.52 -2.13 15.64
CA THR A 39 13.81 -2.42 14.39
C THR A 39 14.01 -3.87 13.96
N ASP A 40 12.92 -4.62 13.79
CA ASP A 40 12.94 -5.97 13.21
C ASP A 40 11.99 -6.06 12.01
N TYR A 41 12.57 -6.15 10.81
CA TYR A 41 11.81 -6.31 9.57
C TYR A 41 11.25 -7.70 9.37
N LYS A 42 11.95 -8.74 9.85
CA LYS A 42 11.54 -10.12 9.61
C LYS A 42 10.23 -10.41 10.33
N SER A 43 10.17 -10.10 11.62
CA SER A 43 8.94 -10.24 12.42
C SER A 43 7.81 -9.38 11.87
N GLY A 44 8.12 -8.16 11.42
CA GLY A 44 7.16 -7.24 10.82
C GLY A 44 6.52 -7.77 9.54
N PHE A 45 7.33 -8.21 8.59
CA PHE A 45 6.84 -8.77 7.33
C PHE A 45 6.17 -10.13 7.54
N GLN A 46 6.69 -10.98 8.44
CA GLN A 46 6.03 -12.23 8.78
C GLN A 46 4.59 -11.99 9.28
N PHE A 47 4.43 -11.06 10.24
CA PHE A 47 3.11 -10.68 10.73
C PHE A 47 2.21 -10.15 9.62
N ALA A 48 2.74 -9.29 8.74
CA ALA A 48 1.97 -8.73 7.62
C ALA A 48 1.52 -9.82 6.63
N PHE A 49 2.37 -10.79 6.33
CA PHE A 49 2.02 -11.93 5.47
C PHE A 49 0.97 -12.84 6.11
N GLU A 50 1.12 -13.15 7.40
CA GLU A 50 0.13 -13.93 8.15
C GLU A 50 -1.24 -13.22 8.15
N GLN A 51 -1.27 -11.90 8.33
CA GLN A 51 -2.51 -11.11 8.24
C GLN A 51 -3.14 -11.16 6.83
N LEU A 52 -2.33 -11.20 5.76
CA LEU A 52 -2.81 -11.23 4.37
C LEU A 52 -3.20 -12.63 3.88
N LEU A 53 -2.57 -13.68 4.39
CA LEU A 53 -2.70 -15.04 3.88
C LEU A 53 -3.59 -15.93 4.75
N ASN A 54 -3.61 -15.74 6.08
CA ASN A 54 -4.39 -16.61 6.96
C ASN A 54 -5.88 -16.42 6.72
N ASP A 55 -6.57 -17.51 6.37
CA ASP A 55 -8.01 -17.49 6.30
C ASP A 55 -8.58 -17.47 7.72
N THR A 56 -9.32 -16.42 8.01
CA THR A 56 -9.92 -16.17 9.33
C THR A 56 -11.44 -16.16 9.24
N GLY A 57 -12.02 -16.51 8.08
CA GLY A 57 -13.44 -16.38 7.80
C GLY A 57 -13.94 -14.93 7.71
N ALA A 58 -13.07 -13.95 7.93
CA ALA A 58 -13.40 -12.53 7.84
C ALA A 58 -13.58 -12.10 6.37
N PRO A 59 -14.55 -11.23 6.05
CA PRO A 59 -14.71 -10.70 4.70
C PRO A 59 -13.45 -9.98 4.21
N ARG A 60 -12.92 -10.41 3.06
CA ARG A 60 -11.77 -9.81 2.38
C ARG A 60 -12.17 -9.24 1.03
N ALA A 61 -11.40 -8.28 0.52
CA ALA A 61 -11.65 -7.67 -0.78
C ALA A 61 -11.46 -8.64 -1.96
N GLY A 62 -10.61 -9.67 -1.82
CA GLY A 62 -10.35 -10.66 -2.87
C GLY A 62 -9.62 -10.13 -4.11
N CYS A 63 -9.08 -8.91 -4.07
CA CYS A 63 -8.39 -8.25 -5.19
C CYS A 63 -6.89 -8.08 -4.91
N ASN A 64 -6.32 -6.93 -5.33
CA ASN A 64 -4.92 -6.56 -5.12
C ASN A 64 -4.51 -6.73 -3.66
N LYS A 65 -3.50 -7.57 -3.41
CA LYS A 65 -2.87 -7.73 -2.09
C LYS A 65 -1.59 -6.91 -2.06
N MET A 66 -1.45 -6.05 -1.06
CA MET A 66 -0.27 -5.21 -0.91
C MET A 66 0.09 -4.93 0.54
N ILE A 67 1.36 -4.69 0.78
CA ILE A 67 1.94 -4.24 2.05
C ILE A 67 2.63 -2.91 1.77
N MET A 68 2.40 -1.92 2.63
CA MET A 68 3.09 -0.63 2.61
C MET A 68 3.89 -0.49 3.90
N MET A 69 5.20 -0.30 3.79
CA MET A 69 6.09 -0.11 4.94
C MET A 69 6.60 1.32 4.97
N PHE A 70 6.45 1.99 6.12
CA PHE A 70 7.01 3.31 6.39
C PHE A 70 8.16 3.16 7.37
N THR A 71 9.33 3.68 7.04
CA THR A 71 10.55 3.62 7.86
C THR A 71 11.50 4.76 7.49
N ASP A 72 12.46 5.07 8.35
CA ASP A 72 13.52 6.07 8.11
C ASP A 72 14.80 5.42 7.55
N GLY A 73 14.74 4.19 7.05
CA GLY A 73 15.90 3.44 6.55
C GLY A 73 16.03 2.10 7.27
N GLY A 74 17.01 1.30 6.89
CA GLY A 74 17.33 0.06 7.60
C GLY A 74 18.30 -0.82 6.85
N GLU A 75 18.97 -1.70 7.57
CA GLU A 75 20.10 -2.47 7.05
C GLU A 75 19.69 -3.85 6.48
N ASP A 76 18.61 -4.44 7.01
CA ASP A 76 18.14 -5.76 6.60
C ASP A 76 17.19 -5.68 5.39
N ARG A 77 17.26 -6.69 4.52
CA ARG A 77 16.36 -6.90 3.39
C ARG A 77 15.23 -7.88 3.71
N ALA A 78 15.32 -8.64 4.81
CA ALA A 78 14.37 -9.70 5.18
C ALA A 78 14.05 -10.66 4.01
N GLN A 79 15.07 -10.97 3.20
CA GLN A 79 14.92 -11.74 1.96
C GLN A 79 14.31 -13.12 2.19
N ASP A 80 14.69 -13.79 3.27
CA ASP A 80 14.17 -15.08 3.71
C ASP A 80 12.64 -15.10 3.89
N ILE A 81 12.07 -14.00 4.41
CA ILE A 81 10.61 -13.89 4.57
C ILE A 81 9.92 -13.77 3.20
N PHE A 82 10.46 -12.97 2.28
CA PHE A 82 9.88 -12.81 0.95
C PHE A 82 9.98 -14.09 0.11
N GLU A 83 11.09 -14.80 0.23
CA GLU A 83 11.30 -16.10 -0.42
C GLU A 83 10.26 -17.13 0.06
N LYS A 84 10.01 -17.18 1.37
CA LYS A 84 9.04 -18.10 1.97
C LYS A 84 7.59 -17.79 1.61
N TYR A 85 7.18 -16.52 1.66
CA TYR A 85 5.75 -16.15 1.60
C TYR A 85 5.27 -15.64 0.24
N ASN A 86 6.14 -15.09 -0.60
CA ASN A 86 5.72 -14.39 -1.81
C ASN A 86 6.37 -14.90 -3.10
N TRP A 87 7.53 -15.57 -3.03
CA TRP A 87 8.23 -16.06 -4.21
C TRP A 87 7.78 -17.49 -4.60
N PRO A 88 7.86 -17.86 -5.89
CA PRO A 88 8.36 -17.07 -7.03
C PRO A 88 7.30 -16.16 -7.69
N ASN A 89 6.01 -16.35 -7.40
CA ASN A 89 4.92 -15.72 -8.15
C ASN A 89 4.79 -14.21 -7.90
N LYS A 90 5.21 -13.74 -6.72
CA LYS A 90 5.17 -12.33 -6.28
C LYS A 90 3.76 -11.77 -6.41
N THR A 91 2.81 -12.42 -5.74
CA THR A 91 1.38 -12.08 -5.81
C THR A 91 1.04 -10.89 -4.93
N ILE A 92 1.80 -10.67 -3.87
CA ILE A 92 1.67 -9.53 -2.95
C ILE A 92 2.66 -8.46 -3.37
N ARG A 93 2.18 -7.23 -3.58
CA ARG A 93 3.03 -6.08 -3.88
C ARG A 93 3.54 -5.42 -2.60
N VAL A 94 4.80 -5.02 -2.57
CA VAL A 94 5.38 -4.37 -1.39
C VAL A 94 5.88 -2.99 -1.77
N PHE A 95 5.31 -1.96 -1.13
CA PHE A 95 5.73 -0.57 -1.28
C PHE A 95 6.51 -0.14 -0.05
N THR A 96 7.61 0.57 -0.25
CA THR A 96 8.46 1.07 0.82
C THR A 96 8.51 2.60 0.76
N PHE A 97 8.36 3.23 1.92
CA PHE A 97 8.37 4.66 2.10
C PHE A 97 9.50 5.01 3.07
N SER A 98 10.52 5.72 2.57
CA SER A 98 11.51 6.40 3.40
C SER A 98 10.90 7.71 3.89
N VAL A 99 10.91 7.95 5.21
CA VAL A 99 10.25 9.11 5.81
C VAL A 99 11.22 9.92 6.67
N GLY A 100 11.17 11.25 6.50
CA GLY A 100 12.00 12.19 7.22
C GLY A 100 13.35 12.43 6.54
N GLN A 101 14.13 13.33 7.13
CA GLN A 101 15.52 13.55 6.73
C GLN A 101 16.42 12.71 7.62
N HIS A 102 17.14 11.77 7.02
CA HIS A 102 18.02 10.85 7.72
C HIS A 102 19.22 10.46 6.85
N ASN A 103 20.27 9.94 7.49
CA ASN A 103 21.47 9.45 6.81
C ASN A 103 21.53 7.91 6.73
N TYR A 104 20.45 7.22 7.13
CA TYR A 104 20.37 5.77 7.04
C TYR A 104 20.32 5.29 5.57
N ASP A 105 20.84 4.07 5.33
CA ASP A 105 20.80 3.46 4.01
C ASP A 105 19.36 3.11 3.60
N VAL A 106 18.99 3.52 2.39
CA VAL A 106 17.70 3.26 1.75
C VAL A 106 17.78 2.14 0.71
N THR A 107 18.99 1.67 0.38
CA THR A 107 19.21 0.61 -0.62
C THR A 107 18.42 -0.65 -0.29
N PRO A 108 18.32 -1.11 0.97
CA PRO A 108 17.48 -2.27 1.30
C PRO A 108 15.99 -2.02 1.03
N LEU A 109 15.48 -0.81 1.26
CA LEU A 109 14.09 -0.44 0.98
C LEU A 109 13.78 -0.47 -0.51
N GLN A 110 14.69 0.06 -1.32
CA GLN A 110 14.61 0.03 -2.77
C GLN A 110 14.62 -1.40 -3.30
N TRP A 111 15.49 -2.24 -2.73
CA TRP A 111 15.55 -3.66 -3.07
C TRP A 111 14.24 -4.38 -2.75
N ILE A 112 13.67 -4.18 -1.55
CA ILE A 112 12.40 -4.79 -1.14
C ILE A 112 11.27 -4.44 -2.11
N ALA A 113 11.15 -3.15 -2.47
CA ALA A 113 10.13 -2.69 -3.41
C ALA A 113 10.30 -3.29 -4.82
N CYS A 114 11.54 -3.26 -5.33
CA CYS A 114 11.87 -3.80 -6.65
C CYS A 114 11.63 -5.31 -6.73
N ALA A 115 12.08 -6.06 -5.72
CA ALA A 115 11.96 -7.50 -5.63
C ALA A 115 10.50 -7.99 -5.64
N ASN A 116 9.56 -7.17 -5.15
CA ASN A 116 8.16 -7.53 -4.93
C ASN A 116 7.16 -6.76 -5.82
N LYS A 117 7.58 -6.28 -7.00
CA LYS A 117 6.69 -5.59 -7.98
C LYS A 117 5.92 -4.39 -7.39
N GLY A 118 6.50 -3.71 -6.40
CA GLY A 118 5.96 -2.48 -5.83
C GLY A 118 6.73 -1.26 -6.31
N PHE A 119 6.87 -0.28 -5.42
CA PHE A 119 7.60 0.97 -5.69
C PHE A 119 8.16 1.57 -4.41
N TYR A 120 9.22 2.36 -4.56
CA TYR A 120 9.88 3.09 -3.48
C TYR A 120 9.51 4.57 -3.56
N TYR A 121 9.17 5.17 -2.43
CA TYR A 121 8.87 6.58 -2.31
C TYR A 121 9.66 7.20 -1.16
N GLU A 122 10.04 8.47 -1.31
CA GLU A 122 10.74 9.24 -0.28
C GLU A 122 9.88 10.41 0.17
N ILE A 123 9.68 10.57 1.48
CA ILE A 123 8.86 11.63 2.08
C ILE A 123 9.75 12.46 3.00
N PRO A 124 10.48 13.46 2.46
CA PRO A 124 11.42 14.25 3.26
C PRO A 124 10.73 15.25 4.19
N SER A 125 9.49 15.65 3.87
CA SER A 125 8.75 16.67 4.62
C SER A 125 7.24 16.51 4.49
N ILE A 126 6.51 17.26 5.31
CA ILE A 126 5.04 17.29 5.32
C ILE A 126 4.46 17.69 3.95
N GLY A 127 5.14 18.59 3.22
CA GLY A 127 4.70 19.03 1.89
C GLY A 127 4.69 17.91 0.84
N ALA A 128 5.55 16.90 0.99
CA ALA A 128 5.67 15.78 0.07
C ALA A 128 4.63 14.66 0.33
N ILE A 129 4.04 14.61 1.54
CA ILE A 129 3.12 13.54 1.95
C ILE A 129 1.95 13.41 0.97
N ARG A 130 1.33 14.53 0.59
CA ARG A 130 0.09 14.50 -0.20
C ARG A 130 0.30 13.84 -1.57
N ILE A 131 1.45 14.05 -2.20
CA ILE A 131 1.76 13.53 -3.53
C ILE A 131 2.14 12.05 -3.40
N ASN A 132 3.15 11.76 -2.58
CA ASN A 132 3.76 10.43 -2.54
C ASN A 132 2.84 9.35 -1.96
N THR A 133 1.89 9.73 -1.10
CA THR A 133 0.90 8.78 -0.56
C THR A 133 -0.23 8.43 -1.55
N GLN A 134 -0.32 9.09 -2.70
CA GLN A 134 -1.34 8.81 -3.73
C GLN A 134 -0.79 8.10 -4.96
N GLU A 135 0.51 8.27 -5.27
CA GLU A 135 1.15 7.74 -6.47
C GLU A 135 1.17 6.21 -6.57
N TYR A 136 0.97 5.47 -5.47
CA TYR A 136 0.90 4.00 -5.52
C TYR A 136 -0.22 3.49 -6.44
N LEU A 137 -1.25 4.31 -6.69
CA LEU A 137 -2.35 3.98 -7.61
C LEU A 137 -1.86 3.78 -9.05
N ASP A 138 -0.80 4.48 -9.47
CA ASP A 138 -0.24 4.34 -10.82
C ASP A 138 0.36 2.94 -11.02
N VAL A 139 0.93 2.36 -9.97
CA VAL A 139 1.47 0.99 -10.01
C VAL A 139 0.35 -0.05 -9.99
N LEU A 140 -0.69 0.19 -9.20
CA LEU A 140 -1.88 -0.68 -9.16
C LEU A 140 -2.69 -0.63 -10.46
N GLY A 141 -2.65 0.49 -11.18
CA GLY A 141 -3.34 0.67 -12.45
C GLY A 141 -2.73 -0.11 -13.62
N ARG A 142 -1.45 -0.50 -13.57
CA ARG A 142 -0.75 -1.13 -14.71
C ARG A 142 -1.47 -2.37 -15.27
N PRO A 143 -1.91 -3.36 -14.46
CA PRO A 143 -2.65 -4.51 -14.99
C PRO A 143 -4.01 -4.13 -15.59
N MET A 144 -4.65 -3.07 -15.09
CA MET A 144 -5.92 -2.56 -15.61
C MET A 144 -5.76 -1.98 -17.01
N VAL A 145 -4.67 -1.25 -17.26
CA VAL A 145 -4.35 -0.73 -18.61
C VAL A 145 -4.11 -1.87 -19.59
N LEU A 146 -3.40 -2.93 -19.17
CA LEU A 146 -3.11 -4.11 -20.00
C LEU A 146 -4.36 -4.95 -20.32
N ALA A 147 -5.39 -4.90 -19.48
CA ALA A 147 -6.67 -5.55 -19.76
C ALA A 147 -7.46 -4.86 -20.90
N GLY A 148 -7.03 -3.69 -21.35
CA GLY A 148 -7.54 -3.01 -22.54
C GLY A 148 -9.04 -2.70 -22.45
N PRO A 149 -9.84 -2.97 -23.50
CA PRO A 149 -11.27 -2.65 -23.52
C PRO A 149 -12.07 -3.27 -22.36
N LYS A 150 -11.65 -4.45 -21.84
CA LYS A 150 -12.36 -5.11 -20.73
C LYS A 150 -12.34 -4.32 -19.43
N ALA A 151 -11.33 -3.48 -19.23
CA ALA A 151 -11.20 -2.61 -18.07
C ALA A 151 -11.95 -1.28 -18.20
N LYS A 152 -12.44 -0.93 -19.40
CA LYS A 152 -13.23 0.29 -19.63
C LYS A 152 -14.69 0.06 -19.23
N GLN A 153 -14.93 -0.07 -17.93
CA GLN A 153 -16.26 -0.19 -17.36
C GLN A 153 -16.59 1.06 -16.57
N VAL A 154 -17.82 1.56 -16.71
CA VAL A 154 -18.30 2.69 -15.92
C VAL A 154 -18.53 2.23 -14.49
N GLN A 155 -17.89 2.90 -13.54
CA GLN A 155 -18.07 2.66 -12.11
C GLN A 155 -18.72 3.88 -11.46
N TRP A 156 -19.72 3.65 -10.60
CA TRP A 156 -20.44 4.70 -9.90
C TRP A 156 -19.89 4.89 -8.50
N THR A 157 -19.64 6.13 -8.10
CA THR A 157 -19.24 6.46 -6.73
C THR A 157 -20.42 6.38 -5.76
N ASN A 158 -20.12 6.26 -4.47
CA ASN A 158 -21.11 6.54 -3.43
C ASN A 158 -21.51 8.01 -3.45
N VAL A 159 -22.66 8.34 -2.86
CA VAL A 159 -23.13 9.72 -2.72
C VAL A 159 -22.11 10.55 -1.94
N TYR A 160 -21.76 11.72 -2.48
CA TYR A 160 -20.86 12.68 -1.84
C TYR A 160 -21.29 14.11 -2.11
N GLN A 161 -20.78 15.05 -1.33
CA GLN A 161 -21.06 16.48 -1.52
C GLN A 161 -20.17 17.04 -2.62
N ASP A 162 -20.79 17.65 -3.63
CA ASP A 162 -20.08 18.23 -4.75
C ASP A 162 -19.17 19.38 -4.33
N ALA A 163 -17.99 19.45 -4.95
CA ALA A 163 -16.99 20.48 -4.66
C ALA A 163 -17.43 21.88 -5.11
N LEU A 164 -18.32 21.99 -6.10
CA LEU A 164 -18.87 23.26 -6.58
C LEU A 164 -20.17 23.66 -5.86
N GLY A 165 -20.60 22.88 -4.87
CA GLY A 165 -21.78 23.20 -4.07
C GLY A 165 -23.13 22.82 -4.71
N LEU A 166 -23.14 21.97 -5.74
CA LEU A 166 -24.39 21.46 -6.34
C LEU A 166 -25.24 20.61 -5.36
N GLY A 167 -24.67 20.18 -4.24
CA GLY A 167 -25.33 19.33 -3.24
C GLY A 167 -24.83 17.89 -3.31
N LEU A 168 -25.72 16.94 -3.02
CA LEU A 168 -25.39 15.51 -3.02
C LEU A 168 -25.45 14.95 -4.44
N VAL A 169 -24.35 14.36 -4.89
CA VAL A 169 -24.18 13.84 -6.26
C VAL A 169 -23.54 12.45 -6.26
N ILE A 170 -23.62 11.78 -7.40
CA ILE A 170 -22.86 10.57 -7.74
C ILE A 170 -22.10 10.81 -9.04
N THR A 171 -20.99 10.12 -9.24
CA THR A 171 -20.15 10.28 -10.44
C THR A 171 -19.93 8.94 -11.10
N GLY A 172 -20.18 8.87 -12.41
CA GLY A 172 -19.72 7.78 -13.26
C GLY A 172 -18.28 8.04 -13.68
N THR A 173 -17.38 7.11 -13.39
CA THR A 173 -15.97 7.19 -13.76
C THR A 173 -15.62 6.11 -14.79
N MET A 174 -14.74 6.44 -15.74
CA MET A 174 -14.18 5.51 -16.72
C MET A 174 -12.71 5.87 -16.95
N PRO A 175 -11.78 4.89 -16.93
CA PRO A 175 -10.37 5.18 -17.11
C PRO A 175 -10.03 5.49 -18.58
N VAL A 176 -9.14 6.45 -18.79
CA VAL A 176 -8.52 6.75 -20.09
C VAL A 176 -7.11 6.19 -20.08
N PHE A 177 -6.71 5.57 -21.18
CA PHE A 177 -5.40 4.91 -21.32
C PHE A 177 -4.54 5.65 -22.35
N ASN A 178 -3.24 5.72 -22.08
CA ASN A 178 -2.26 6.15 -23.08
C ASN A 178 -2.02 4.99 -24.07
N LEU A 179 -2.27 5.24 -25.35
CA LEU A 179 -2.15 4.26 -26.44
C LEU A 179 -1.12 4.69 -27.50
N THR A 180 -0.28 5.69 -27.20
CA THR A 180 0.77 6.11 -28.12
C THR A 180 1.71 4.93 -28.37
N ALA A 181 1.84 4.54 -29.64
CA ALA A 181 2.79 3.52 -30.07
C ALA A 181 4.13 4.19 -30.38
N ASP A 182 5.21 3.74 -29.73
CA ASP A 182 6.56 4.15 -30.11
C ASP A 182 6.88 3.54 -31.49
N ALA A 183 7.22 4.39 -32.46
CA ALA A 183 7.47 4.01 -33.86
C ALA A 183 8.71 3.11 -34.08
N ASN A 184 9.38 2.67 -33.02
CA ASN A 184 10.63 1.88 -33.07
C ASN A 184 10.47 0.41 -32.63
N SER A 185 9.24 -0.09 -32.48
CA SER A 185 8.97 -1.51 -32.17
C SER A 185 8.18 -2.21 -33.29
N GLN A 186 8.66 -2.10 -34.52
CA GLN A 186 8.30 -2.98 -35.64
C GLN A 186 9.50 -3.82 -36.06
#